data_AF-A0A2T0WPW0-F1
#
_entry.id   AF-A0A2T0WPW0-F1
#
_cell.length_a   1.000
_cell.length_b   1.000
_cell.length_c   1.000
_cell.angle_alpha   90.00
_cell.angle_beta   90.00
_cell.angle_gamma   90.00
#
_symmetry.space_group_name_H-M   'P 1'
#
loop_
_entity.id
_entity.type
_entity.pdbx_description
1 polymer ?
#
loop_
_entity_poly.entity_id
_entity_poly.type
_entity_poly.pdbx_seq_one_letter_code
_entity_poly.pdbx_strand_id
1 'polypeptide(L)'
;MDYLKMLAGCVASGLLISCAAGAAVNEYGGYDIAGGAGIVERPYAQVRGWNVFVGFDGSRPAYCAAETGVGNDRWRLGFDGGQWQMAIPYAPNGPQSDWSSDWTLDGDTRPISGVAVDGWTIAWLGAPERDRVAQGNYMIMDIGHASVDRQLHGTAAVVTKIEECQQRMGVVYSDPEFTQSGSAAAPVSDCPDDGPRLPGSGICQGRAVNYMSRYPEAPPAATYQGQNCQWVLRESELPSMPDERSYLLYFAAQCGGQTAGLDYGANNHYAELTTISSAYGIPPRVVAEFYQSHGEGARNILQRAKERANNPAEMAGCSVVMESTDPLKYQVDNVPHAQSQAMAANGPRAACGPRGLDQDSGNFWTVINDQVWYIMPSHEIYEDIYTPSLTVLTPDGQGGYVAAGF
;
A
#
# COMPACT_ATOMS: atom_id res chain seq x y z
N MET A 1 40.97 -39.28 -8.83
CA MET A 1 39.83 -39.23 -9.76
C MET A 1 38.89 -38.10 -9.34
N ASP A 2 38.98 -36.85 -9.76
CA ASP A 2 40.10 -35.96 -10.10
C ASP A 2 39.51 -34.54 -9.97
N TYR A 3 39.74 -33.87 -8.84
CA TYR A 3 39.29 -32.51 -8.53
C TYR A 3 40.44 -31.49 -8.66
N LEU A 4 41.22 -31.61 -9.74
CA LEU A 4 42.49 -30.89 -9.89
C LEU A 4 42.74 -30.43 -11.32
N LYS A 5 41.74 -29.79 -11.96
CA LYS A 5 41.90 -29.07 -13.23
C LYS A 5 40.90 -27.90 -13.37
N MET A 6 41.10 -26.83 -12.60
CA MET A 6 40.55 -25.52 -12.97
C MET A 6 41.29 -24.35 -12.31
N LEU A 7 42.63 -24.38 -12.35
CA LEU A 7 43.51 -23.27 -11.97
C LEU A 7 44.63 -23.04 -13.00
N ALA A 8 44.26 -22.97 -14.29
CA ALA A 8 45.23 -22.68 -15.34
C ALA A 8 44.61 -21.72 -16.37
N GLY A 9 44.75 -20.42 -16.10
CA GLY A 9 44.28 -19.40 -17.05
C GLY A 9 44.56 -17.95 -16.69
N CYS A 10 45.53 -17.62 -15.83
CA CYS A 10 45.94 -16.22 -15.60
C CYS A 10 47.39 -16.09 -15.14
N VAL A 11 48.36 -16.57 -15.93
CA VAL A 11 49.77 -16.15 -15.78
C VAL A 11 50.44 -16.09 -17.14
N ALA A 12 50.42 -14.92 -17.78
CA ALA A 12 51.45 -14.52 -18.75
C ALA A 12 51.30 -13.02 -19.10
N SER A 13 51.94 -12.16 -18.30
CA SER A 13 52.61 -10.90 -18.68
C SER A 13 52.52 -9.85 -17.58
N GLY A 14 53.52 -9.83 -16.69
CA GLY A 14 54.21 -8.61 -16.19
C GLY A 14 53.44 -7.40 -15.65
N LEU A 15 52.13 -7.43 -15.46
CA LEU A 15 51.33 -6.39 -14.84
C LEU A 15 50.52 -7.03 -13.72
N LEU A 16 50.86 -6.69 -12.47
CA LEU A 16 50.05 -6.99 -11.29
C LEU A 16 48.75 -6.19 -11.37
N ILE A 17 47.80 -6.64 -12.20
CA ILE A 17 46.40 -6.26 -12.05
C ILE A 17 45.86 -7.23 -11.02
N SER A 18 45.86 -6.82 -9.76
CA SER A 18 44.96 -7.40 -8.78
C SER A 18 43.54 -7.25 -9.33
N CYS A 19 42.93 -8.35 -9.76
CA CYS A 19 41.47 -8.40 -9.86
C CYS A 19 40.95 -8.36 -8.42
N ALA A 20 40.80 -7.15 -7.89
CA ALA A 20 39.94 -6.93 -6.74
C ALA A 20 38.54 -7.32 -7.20
N ALA A 21 38.06 -8.50 -6.80
CA ALA A 21 36.64 -8.76 -6.77
C ALA A 21 36.07 -7.70 -5.82
N GLY A 22 35.49 -6.64 -6.40
CA GLY A 22 34.77 -5.62 -5.63
C GLY A 22 33.70 -6.35 -4.83
N ALA A 23 33.67 -6.12 -3.52
CA ALA A 23 32.97 -6.92 -2.53
C ALA A 23 31.42 -6.94 -2.64
N ALA A 24 30.85 -6.54 -3.78
CA ALA A 24 29.42 -6.40 -4.00
C ALA A 24 28.90 -7.10 -5.27
N VAL A 25 29.76 -7.72 -6.07
CA VAL A 25 29.37 -8.38 -7.32
C VAL A 25 29.07 -9.86 -7.06
N ASN A 26 27.89 -10.33 -7.45
CA ASN A 26 27.46 -11.73 -7.29
C ASN A 26 28.02 -12.65 -8.39
N GLU A 27 27.73 -13.95 -8.32
CA GLU A 27 28.34 -14.96 -9.20
C GLU A 27 28.05 -14.77 -10.69
N TYR A 28 26.93 -14.14 -11.06
CA TYR A 28 26.62 -13.85 -12.47
C TYR A 28 27.21 -12.52 -12.97
N GLY A 29 27.89 -11.77 -12.09
CA GLY A 29 28.53 -10.50 -12.44
C GLY A 29 27.65 -9.26 -12.25
N GLY A 30 26.49 -9.38 -11.60
CA GLY A 30 25.61 -8.27 -11.22
C GLY A 30 25.71 -7.90 -9.74
N TYR A 31 24.73 -7.16 -9.23
CA TYR A 31 24.68 -6.73 -7.83
C TYR A 31 23.41 -7.22 -7.15
N ASP A 32 23.53 -7.71 -5.92
CA ASP A 32 22.37 -8.06 -5.11
C ASP A 32 21.67 -6.79 -4.60
N ILE A 33 20.35 -6.69 -4.79
CA ILE A 33 19.55 -5.52 -4.36
C ILE A 33 19.35 -5.47 -2.83
N ALA A 34 19.89 -6.42 -2.09
CA ALA A 34 19.83 -6.52 -0.64
C ALA A 34 21.04 -7.30 -0.13
N GLY A 35 21.49 -7.01 1.10
CA GLY A 35 22.58 -7.76 1.74
C GLY A 35 23.96 -7.57 1.11
N GLY A 36 24.13 -6.71 0.10
CA GLY A 36 25.43 -6.45 -0.53
C GLY A 36 26.35 -5.61 0.36
N ALA A 37 27.48 -6.18 0.80
CA ALA A 37 28.50 -5.45 1.54
C ALA A 37 29.15 -4.36 0.66
N GLY A 38 29.38 -3.17 1.23
CA GLY A 38 30.08 -2.07 0.56
C GLY A 38 29.23 -1.24 -0.41
N ILE A 39 27.95 -1.56 -0.59
CA ILE A 39 27.01 -0.71 -1.31
C ILE A 39 26.48 0.40 -0.39
N VAL A 40 26.52 1.65 -0.87
CA VAL A 40 25.91 2.80 -0.20
C VAL A 40 24.62 3.15 -0.93
N GLU A 41 23.48 2.95 -0.27
CA GLU A 41 22.18 3.35 -0.81
C GLU A 41 21.91 4.84 -0.56
N ARG A 42 21.30 5.49 -1.55
CA ARG A 42 20.80 6.87 -1.44
C ARG A 42 19.33 6.92 -1.82
N PRO A 43 18.50 7.69 -1.11
CA PRO A 43 17.12 7.91 -1.52
C PRO A 43 17.05 8.50 -2.94
N TYR A 44 16.15 7.95 -3.75
CA TYR A 44 15.88 8.39 -5.13
C TYR A 44 14.48 9.01 -5.24
N ALA A 45 13.44 8.31 -4.78
CA ALA A 45 12.05 8.78 -4.86
C ALA A 45 11.17 8.07 -3.83
N GLN A 46 9.92 8.50 -3.70
CA GLN A 46 8.87 7.76 -2.99
C GLN A 46 7.66 7.61 -3.91
N VAL A 47 7.08 6.41 -4.01
CA VAL A 47 5.96 6.13 -4.90
C VAL A 47 5.02 5.10 -4.28
N ARG A 48 3.74 5.45 -4.09
CA ARG A 48 2.70 4.53 -3.59
C ARG A 48 3.08 3.78 -2.30
N GLY A 49 3.65 4.48 -1.33
CA GLY A 49 4.11 3.88 -0.07
C GLY A 49 5.46 3.17 -0.14
N TRP A 50 6.07 3.04 -1.31
CA TRP A 50 7.42 2.51 -1.48
C TRP A 50 8.47 3.61 -1.46
N ASN A 51 9.61 3.32 -0.82
CA ASN A 51 10.80 4.15 -0.91
C ASN A 51 11.72 3.57 -1.97
N VAL A 52 12.09 4.38 -2.96
CA VAL A 52 13.01 4.00 -4.04
C VAL A 52 14.39 4.55 -3.73
N PHE A 53 15.41 3.70 -3.88
CA PHE A 53 16.80 3.97 -3.61
C PHE A 53 17.66 3.63 -4.82
N VAL A 54 18.81 4.28 -4.92
CA VAL A 54 19.91 3.86 -5.78
C VAL A 54 21.07 3.37 -4.92
N GLY A 55 21.55 2.16 -5.18
CA GLY A 55 22.75 1.61 -4.59
C GLY A 55 24.00 2.04 -5.36
N PHE A 56 25.05 2.46 -4.67
CA PHE A 56 26.34 2.81 -5.27
C PHE A 56 27.47 1.90 -4.78
N ASP A 57 28.24 1.35 -5.72
CA ASP A 57 29.55 0.77 -5.48
C ASP A 57 30.62 1.86 -5.72
N GLY A 58 31.05 2.49 -4.63
CA GLY A 58 31.87 3.70 -4.67
C GLY A 58 31.12 4.86 -5.35
N SER A 59 31.56 5.24 -6.55
CA SER A 59 30.90 6.29 -7.35
C SER A 59 30.04 5.75 -8.49
N ARG A 60 30.00 4.43 -8.68
CA ARG A 60 29.27 3.79 -9.78
C ARG A 60 27.88 3.38 -9.30
N PRO A 61 26.79 3.73 -10.00
CA PRO A 61 25.48 3.18 -9.70
C PRO A 61 25.50 1.66 -9.93
N ALA A 62 25.05 0.92 -8.94
CA ALA A 62 25.02 -0.54 -8.92
C ALA A 62 23.62 -1.06 -9.22
N TYR A 63 22.60 -0.53 -8.53
CA TYR A 63 21.20 -0.91 -8.75
C TYR A 63 20.24 0.21 -8.39
N CYS A 64 18.98 0.05 -8.80
CA CYS A 64 17.86 0.79 -8.24
C CYS A 64 16.88 -0.21 -7.64
N ALA A 65 16.48 0.02 -6.40
CA ALA A 65 15.59 -0.86 -5.66
C ALA A 65 14.55 -0.03 -4.91
N ALA A 66 13.35 -0.58 -4.75
CA ALA A 66 12.33 -0.02 -3.91
C ALA A 66 12.05 -0.95 -2.74
N GLU A 67 11.77 -0.38 -1.58
CA GLU A 67 11.41 -1.09 -0.36
C GLU A 67 10.08 -0.59 0.21
N THR A 68 9.28 -1.52 0.72
CA THR A 68 8.10 -1.26 1.54
C THR A 68 8.09 -2.17 2.77
N GLY A 69 7.21 -1.87 3.74
CA GLY A 69 7.08 -2.59 4.99
C GLY A 69 8.15 -2.25 6.04
N VAL A 70 8.12 -2.94 7.18
CA VAL A 70 9.05 -2.75 8.31
C VAL A 70 9.46 -4.08 8.92
N GLY A 71 10.65 -4.15 9.52
CA GLY A 71 11.14 -5.36 10.18
C GLY A 71 11.20 -6.57 9.25
N ASN A 72 10.49 -7.64 9.62
CA ASN A 72 10.40 -8.90 8.87
C ASN A 72 9.33 -8.86 7.77
N ASP A 73 8.45 -7.87 7.77
CA ASP A 73 7.46 -7.64 6.70
C ASP A 73 8.04 -6.82 5.55
N ARG A 74 9.32 -6.44 5.63
CA ARG A 74 10.00 -5.76 4.54
C ARG A 74 9.99 -6.59 3.28
N TRP A 75 9.94 -5.89 2.16
CA TRP A 75 10.03 -6.45 0.83
C TRP A 75 10.71 -5.44 -0.07
N ARG A 76 11.67 -5.92 -0.87
CA ARG A 76 12.32 -5.16 -1.92
C ARG A 76 12.02 -5.70 -3.32
N LEU A 77 11.90 -4.80 -4.27
CA LEU A 77 11.89 -5.08 -5.71
C LEU A 77 12.94 -4.19 -6.36
N GLY A 78 13.76 -4.70 -7.26
CA GLY A 78 14.86 -3.93 -7.82
C GLY A 78 15.43 -4.48 -9.11
N PHE A 79 16.21 -3.65 -9.77
CA PHE A 79 16.93 -3.98 -11.00
C PHE A 79 18.38 -3.49 -10.87
N ASP A 80 19.33 -4.35 -11.18
CA ASP A 80 20.77 -4.05 -11.12
C ASP A 80 21.37 -3.63 -12.48
N GLY A 81 20.52 -3.45 -13.49
CA GLY A 81 20.93 -3.17 -14.87
C GLY A 81 20.97 -4.41 -15.77
N GLY A 82 20.93 -5.62 -15.20
CA GLY A 82 20.88 -6.88 -15.95
C GLY A 82 19.71 -7.79 -15.56
N GLN A 83 19.39 -7.88 -14.27
CA GLN A 83 18.48 -8.87 -13.70
C GLN A 83 17.50 -8.21 -12.71
N TRP A 84 16.20 -8.49 -12.89
CA TRP A 84 15.20 -8.11 -11.89
C TRP A 84 15.26 -9.05 -10.70
N GLN A 85 15.08 -8.47 -9.53
CA GLN A 85 15.25 -9.14 -8.26
C GLN A 85 14.13 -8.76 -7.32
N MET A 86 13.71 -9.74 -6.52
CA MET A 86 12.79 -9.54 -5.41
C MET A 86 13.43 -10.08 -4.15
N ALA A 87 13.46 -9.30 -3.07
CA ALA A 87 14.11 -9.69 -1.82
C ALA A 87 13.18 -9.61 -0.62
N ILE A 88 13.25 -10.62 0.25
CA ILE A 88 12.54 -10.68 1.54
C ILE A 88 13.54 -11.04 2.67
N PRO A 89 13.39 -10.48 3.89
CA PRO A 89 14.34 -10.63 4.98
C PRO A 89 14.17 -11.98 5.71
N TYR A 90 14.35 -13.07 4.98
CA TYR A 90 14.31 -14.43 5.49
C TYR A 90 15.40 -15.24 4.79
N ALA A 91 16.37 -15.80 5.50
CA ALA A 91 17.43 -16.62 4.88
C ALA A 91 17.36 -18.07 5.40
N PRO A 92 16.95 -19.05 4.56
CA PRO A 92 16.70 -20.40 5.05
C PRO A 92 17.95 -21.20 5.42
N ASN A 93 19.14 -20.93 4.86
CA ASN A 93 20.26 -21.91 4.91
C ASN A 93 21.68 -21.33 5.11
N GLY A 94 21.84 -20.33 5.99
CA GLY A 94 23.16 -19.71 6.24
C GLY A 94 23.60 -18.77 5.10
N PRO A 95 24.79 -18.15 5.20
CA PRO A 95 25.23 -17.16 4.23
C PRO A 95 25.48 -17.80 2.85
N GLN A 96 24.82 -17.29 1.82
CA GLN A 96 25.09 -17.52 0.40
C GLN A 96 24.77 -18.93 -0.11
N SER A 97 23.50 -19.31 -0.05
CA SER A 97 22.99 -20.58 -0.63
C SER A 97 22.00 -20.33 -1.75
N ASP A 98 22.17 -21.03 -2.88
CA ASP A 98 21.13 -21.12 -3.91
C ASP A 98 19.87 -21.79 -3.37
N TRP A 99 18.72 -21.37 -3.86
CA TRP A 99 17.43 -21.99 -3.54
C TRP A 99 16.50 -22.02 -4.76
N SER A 100 15.56 -22.96 -4.74
CA SER A 100 14.51 -23.11 -5.74
C SER A 100 13.22 -23.54 -5.06
N SER A 101 12.10 -22.97 -5.47
CA SER A 101 10.78 -23.26 -4.92
C SER A 101 9.68 -22.91 -5.92
N ASP A 102 8.45 -22.88 -5.46
CA ASP A 102 7.29 -22.36 -6.20
C ASP A 102 6.80 -21.03 -5.62
N TRP A 103 6.22 -20.21 -6.49
CA TRP A 103 5.47 -19.01 -6.10
C TRP A 103 4.11 -19.02 -6.79
N THR A 104 3.09 -18.50 -6.10
CA THR A 104 1.73 -18.39 -6.60
C THR A 104 1.37 -16.92 -6.72
N LEU A 105 1.04 -16.47 -7.93
CA LEU A 105 0.60 -15.10 -8.20
C LEU A 105 -0.81 -15.15 -8.78
N ASP A 106 -1.76 -14.52 -8.08
CA ASP A 106 -3.19 -14.53 -8.42
C ASP A 106 -3.75 -15.94 -8.74
N GLY A 107 -3.26 -16.95 -8.01
CA GLY A 107 -3.64 -18.35 -8.18
C GLY A 107 -2.85 -19.14 -9.23
N ASP A 108 -2.03 -18.50 -10.07
CA ASP A 108 -1.13 -19.19 -11.02
C ASP A 108 0.23 -19.46 -10.38
N THR A 109 0.57 -20.74 -10.26
CA THR A 109 1.77 -21.24 -9.56
C THR A 109 2.87 -21.61 -10.56
N ARG A 110 4.09 -21.15 -10.29
CA ARG A 110 5.26 -21.40 -11.15
C ARG A 110 6.50 -21.69 -10.31
N PRO A 111 7.54 -22.30 -10.89
CA PRO A 111 8.83 -22.37 -10.23
C PRO A 111 9.51 -21.00 -10.20
N ILE A 112 10.30 -20.77 -9.15
CA ILE A 112 11.17 -19.62 -8.97
C ILE A 112 12.48 -20.06 -8.30
N SER A 113 13.57 -19.35 -8.57
CA SER A 113 14.87 -19.63 -7.95
C SER A 113 15.58 -18.34 -7.57
N GLY A 114 16.62 -18.49 -6.76
CA GLY A 114 17.24 -17.36 -6.11
C GLY A 114 18.50 -17.71 -5.33
N VAL A 115 19.01 -16.71 -4.61
CA VAL A 115 20.11 -16.83 -3.65
C VAL A 115 19.68 -16.30 -2.28
N ALA A 116 20.23 -16.85 -1.20
CA ALA A 116 20.08 -16.30 0.14
C ALA A 116 21.38 -15.64 0.61
N VAL A 117 21.40 -14.34 0.87
CA VAL A 117 22.60 -13.56 1.23
C VAL A 117 22.30 -12.58 2.37
N ASP A 118 23.16 -12.53 3.40
CA ASP A 118 23.08 -11.57 4.52
C ASP A 118 21.69 -11.40 5.15
N GLY A 119 21.00 -12.52 5.37
CA GLY A 119 19.66 -12.54 5.98
C GLY A 119 18.50 -12.26 5.01
N TRP A 120 18.79 -12.06 3.72
CA TRP A 120 17.81 -11.90 2.66
C TRP A 120 17.71 -13.16 1.81
N THR A 121 16.50 -13.49 1.37
CA THR A 121 16.24 -14.37 0.24
C THR A 121 15.90 -13.51 -0.95
N ILE A 122 16.69 -13.63 -2.02
CA ILE A 122 16.54 -12.91 -3.28
C ILE A 122 16.08 -13.90 -4.34
N ALA A 123 14.97 -13.60 -5.01
CA ALA A 123 14.45 -14.33 -6.15
C ALA A 123 14.76 -13.59 -7.46
N TRP A 124 15.18 -14.34 -8.48
CA TRP A 124 15.45 -13.80 -9.82
C TRP A 124 14.17 -13.77 -10.65
N LEU A 125 13.80 -12.60 -11.16
CA LEU A 125 12.62 -12.40 -11.99
C LEU A 125 13.01 -12.18 -13.46
N GLY A 126 12.54 -13.04 -14.35
CA GLY A 126 12.58 -12.73 -15.78
C GLY A 126 11.63 -11.57 -16.11
N ALA A 127 11.75 -11.01 -17.32
CA ALA A 127 10.84 -9.96 -17.79
C ALA A 127 9.35 -10.35 -17.67
N PRO A 128 8.93 -11.59 -18.03
CA PRO A 128 7.54 -12.02 -17.84
C PRO A 128 7.12 -12.08 -16.36
N GLU A 129 7.99 -12.58 -15.48
CA GLU A 129 7.70 -12.67 -14.04
C GLU A 129 7.59 -11.26 -13.43
N ARG A 130 8.46 -10.34 -13.82
CA ARG A 130 8.41 -8.92 -13.43
C ARG A 130 7.13 -8.23 -13.90
N ASP A 131 6.69 -8.49 -15.13
CA ASP A 131 5.42 -7.94 -15.64
C ASP A 131 4.22 -8.48 -14.86
N ARG A 132 4.25 -9.76 -14.48
CA ARG A 132 3.21 -10.36 -13.63
C ARG A 132 3.20 -9.76 -12.23
N VAL A 133 4.36 -9.55 -11.60
CA VAL A 133 4.47 -8.85 -10.30
C VAL A 133 3.93 -7.43 -10.37
N ALA A 134 4.23 -6.72 -11.46
CA ALA A 134 3.76 -5.36 -11.67
C ALA A 134 2.22 -5.28 -11.82
N GLN A 135 1.62 -6.27 -12.47
CA GLN A 135 0.18 -6.27 -12.82
C GLN A 135 -0.69 -7.08 -11.85
N GLY A 136 -0.08 -7.91 -11.00
CA GLY A 136 -0.77 -8.80 -10.10
C GLY A 136 -1.32 -8.10 -8.87
N ASN A 137 -2.18 -8.81 -8.11
CA ASN A 137 -2.77 -8.29 -6.88
C ASN A 137 -2.16 -8.94 -5.64
N TYR A 138 -1.91 -10.25 -5.71
CA TYR A 138 -1.45 -11.04 -4.57
C TYR A 138 -0.41 -12.07 -4.98
N MET A 139 0.58 -12.26 -4.11
CA MET A 139 1.65 -13.23 -4.28
C MET A 139 1.86 -14.02 -2.99
N ILE A 140 2.06 -15.33 -3.15
CA ILE A 140 2.57 -16.23 -2.13
C ILE A 140 3.92 -16.74 -2.62
N MET A 141 4.95 -16.60 -1.81
CA MET A 141 6.28 -17.12 -2.11
C MET A 141 6.66 -18.15 -1.05
N ASP A 142 6.74 -19.41 -1.46
CA ASP A 142 7.28 -20.46 -0.61
C ASP A 142 8.81 -20.44 -0.76
N ILE A 143 9.54 -20.34 0.34
CA ILE A 143 11.01 -20.39 0.38
C ILE A 143 11.50 -21.64 1.13
N GLY A 144 10.69 -22.71 1.10
CA GLY A 144 10.92 -24.03 1.65
C GLY A 144 10.64 -24.14 3.16
N HIS A 145 11.02 -23.11 3.92
CA HIS A 145 10.86 -23.09 5.39
C HIS A 145 9.89 -22.02 5.88
N ALA A 146 9.39 -21.17 4.98
CA ALA A 146 8.36 -20.18 5.23
C ALA A 146 7.57 -19.94 3.94
N SER A 147 6.29 -19.62 4.09
CA SER A 147 5.48 -19.03 3.04
C SER A 147 5.30 -17.55 3.37
N VAL A 148 5.59 -16.69 2.41
CA VAL A 148 5.48 -15.25 2.57
C VAL A 148 4.40 -14.73 1.65
N ASP A 149 3.39 -14.15 2.28
CA ASP A 149 2.17 -13.66 1.65
C ASP A 149 2.28 -12.15 1.47
N ARG A 150 1.96 -11.67 0.27
CA ARG A 150 2.27 -10.30 -0.14
C ARG A 150 1.21 -9.71 -1.08
N GLN A 151 0.69 -8.57 -0.69
CA GLN A 151 -0.11 -7.71 -1.56
C GLN A 151 0.80 -6.93 -2.51
N LEU A 152 0.56 -7.01 -3.82
CA LEU A 152 1.39 -6.40 -4.88
C LEU A 152 1.04 -4.91 -5.12
N HIS A 153 0.61 -4.17 -4.09
CA HIS A 153 0.15 -2.80 -4.27
C HIS A 153 1.30 -1.84 -4.61
N GLY A 154 1.06 -0.98 -5.60
CA GLY A 154 2.04 -0.01 -6.09
C GLY A 154 3.20 -0.60 -6.90
N THR A 155 3.27 -1.93 -7.10
CA THR A 155 4.41 -2.57 -7.79
C THR A 155 4.57 -2.12 -9.24
N ALA A 156 3.48 -1.89 -10.00
CA ALA A 156 3.57 -1.29 -11.33
C ALA A 156 4.27 0.08 -11.32
N ALA A 157 3.84 0.97 -10.42
CA ALA A 157 4.42 2.31 -10.30
C ALA A 157 5.88 2.27 -9.84
N VAL A 158 6.19 1.31 -8.97
CA VAL A 158 7.55 1.02 -8.50
C VAL A 158 8.43 0.51 -9.64
N VAL A 159 7.96 -0.44 -10.45
CA VAL A 159 8.69 -0.96 -11.61
C VAL A 159 9.02 0.19 -12.56
N THR A 160 8.06 1.03 -12.91
CA THR A 160 8.28 2.22 -13.74
C THR A 160 9.30 3.18 -13.10
N LYS A 161 9.24 3.39 -11.77
CA LYS A 161 10.16 4.31 -11.09
C LYS A 161 11.58 3.74 -10.99
N ILE A 162 11.74 2.43 -10.83
CA ILE A 162 13.04 1.75 -10.87
C ILE A 162 13.64 1.83 -12.27
N GLU A 163 12.85 1.63 -13.33
CA GLU A 163 13.30 1.77 -14.71
C GLU A 163 13.76 3.21 -15.00
N GLU A 164 13.02 4.21 -14.53
CA GLU A 164 13.42 5.61 -14.61
C GLU A 164 14.73 5.88 -13.86
N CYS A 165 14.84 5.38 -12.63
CA CYS A 165 16.06 5.49 -11.81
C CYS A 165 17.28 4.92 -12.56
N GLN A 166 17.12 3.77 -13.20
CA GLN A 166 18.17 3.11 -13.97
C GLN A 166 18.55 3.89 -15.23
N GLN A 167 17.56 4.34 -16.01
CA GLN A 167 17.78 5.20 -17.19
C GLN A 167 18.52 6.50 -16.82
N ARG A 168 18.29 7.01 -15.61
CA ARG A 168 18.92 8.22 -15.08
C ARG A 168 20.18 7.94 -14.28
N MET A 169 20.63 6.69 -14.17
CA MET A 169 21.80 6.31 -13.37
C MET A 169 21.72 6.82 -11.91
N GLY A 170 20.51 6.85 -11.34
CA GLY A 170 20.22 7.36 -10.01
C GLY A 170 20.37 8.87 -9.84
N VAL A 171 20.53 9.63 -10.93
CA VAL A 171 20.55 11.10 -10.87
C VAL A 171 19.14 11.59 -10.60
N VAL A 172 18.92 12.08 -9.37
CA VAL A 172 17.71 12.81 -9.00
C VAL A 172 17.76 14.16 -9.69
N TYR A 173 17.02 14.32 -10.78
CA TYR A 173 16.69 15.65 -11.25
C TYR A 173 15.68 16.22 -10.26
N SER A 174 16.05 17.32 -9.62
CA SER A 174 15.09 18.22 -9.01
C SER A 174 14.26 18.82 -10.16
N ASP A 175 13.31 18.04 -10.68
CA ASP A 175 12.11 18.66 -11.21
C ASP A 175 11.54 19.51 -10.06
N PRO A 176 11.26 20.80 -10.28
CA PRO A 176 10.67 21.66 -9.26
C PRO A 176 9.37 21.12 -8.66
N GLU A 177 8.80 20.06 -9.25
CA GLU A 177 7.54 19.44 -8.88
C GLU A 177 7.65 18.26 -7.89
N PHE A 178 8.85 17.69 -7.63
CA PHE A 178 8.96 16.45 -6.84
C PHE A 178 10.08 16.38 -5.80
N THR A 179 10.62 17.52 -5.35
CA THR A 179 11.52 17.52 -4.19
C THR A 179 10.71 17.60 -2.89
N GLN A 180 10.87 16.58 -2.05
CA GLN A 180 10.28 16.41 -0.71
C GLN A 180 10.31 17.65 0.18
N SER A 181 9.25 17.78 0.99
CA SER A 181 9.24 18.20 2.40
C SER A 181 10.55 18.80 2.93
N GLY A 182 10.77 20.07 2.61
CA GLY A 182 11.71 20.95 3.27
C GLY A 182 11.10 22.33 3.22
N SER A 183 10.92 22.95 4.38
CA SER A 183 10.31 24.26 4.57
C SER A 183 10.83 25.29 3.55
N ALA A 184 10.06 25.52 2.50
CA ALA A 184 10.25 26.58 1.52
C ALA A 184 8.86 27.13 1.18
N ALA A 185 8.78 28.46 1.09
CA ALA A 185 7.53 29.20 0.91
C ALA A 185 6.66 28.60 -0.22
N ALA A 186 5.36 28.47 0.04
CA ALA A 186 4.39 27.84 -0.83
C ALA A 186 4.55 28.33 -2.29
N PRO A 187 4.58 27.41 -3.29
CA PRO A 187 4.49 27.82 -4.68
C PRO A 187 3.21 28.64 -4.85
N VAL A 188 3.33 29.78 -5.53
CA VAL A 188 2.18 30.62 -5.86
C VAL A 188 1.24 29.74 -6.68
N SER A 189 0.14 29.34 -6.06
CA SER A 189 -0.81 28.42 -6.66
C SER A 189 -1.49 29.09 -7.86
N ASP A 190 -1.48 28.45 -9.02
CA ASP A 190 -2.34 28.82 -10.17
C ASP A 190 -3.83 28.57 -9.87
N CYS A 191 -4.18 28.18 -8.64
CA CYS A 191 -5.55 28.19 -8.15
C CYS A 191 -5.87 29.60 -7.62
N PRO A 192 -6.76 30.34 -8.29
CA PRO A 192 -7.00 31.75 -7.98
C PRO A 192 -7.44 32.05 -6.54
N ASP A 193 -7.99 31.08 -5.78
CA ASP A 193 -8.45 31.34 -4.40
C ASP A 193 -8.34 30.18 -3.38
N ASP A 194 -7.72 29.01 -3.67
CA ASP A 194 -8.08 27.76 -2.93
C ASP A 194 -6.93 26.74 -2.67
N GLY A 195 -5.70 27.21 -2.37
CA GLY A 195 -4.59 26.30 -2.01
C GLY A 195 -3.98 25.53 -3.20
N PRO A 196 -3.07 24.56 -2.96
CA PRO A 196 -2.40 23.80 -4.02
C PRO A 196 -3.37 22.84 -4.74
N ARG A 197 -2.99 22.37 -5.93
CA ARG A 197 -3.70 21.30 -6.64
C ARG A 197 -3.41 19.95 -5.99
N LEU A 198 -4.43 19.09 -5.97
CA LEU A 198 -4.27 17.68 -5.64
C LEU A 198 -3.48 16.97 -6.77
N PRO A 199 -2.51 16.11 -6.44
CA PRO A 199 -1.49 15.64 -7.39
C PRO A 199 -1.99 14.65 -8.45
N GLY A 200 -3.05 13.92 -8.18
CA GLY A 200 -3.71 12.98 -9.07
C GLY A 200 -4.84 13.62 -9.88
N SER A 201 -5.85 14.16 -9.20
CA SER A 201 -7.04 14.74 -9.86
C SER A 201 -6.80 16.12 -10.46
N GLY A 202 -5.75 16.82 -10.02
CA GLY A 202 -5.46 18.20 -10.43
C GLY A 202 -6.45 19.23 -9.86
N ILE A 203 -7.42 18.85 -9.03
CA ILE A 203 -8.41 19.75 -8.45
C ILE A 203 -7.73 20.65 -7.40
N CYS A 204 -8.04 21.95 -7.40
CA CYS A 204 -7.59 22.86 -6.34
C CYS A 204 -8.18 22.44 -4.99
N GLN A 205 -7.37 22.38 -3.92
CA GLN A 205 -7.82 21.88 -2.62
C GLN A 205 -9.10 22.53 -2.08
N GLY A 206 -9.23 23.86 -2.09
CA GLY A 206 -10.45 24.54 -1.63
C GLY A 206 -11.66 24.28 -2.52
N ARG A 207 -11.46 24.01 -3.83
CA ARG A 207 -12.54 23.48 -4.69
C ARG A 207 -12.89 22.04 -4.36
N ALA A 208 -11.90 21.22 -4.01
CA ALA A 208 -12.10 19.82 -3.69
C ALA A 208 -12.98 19.64 -2.43
N VAL A 209 -12.89 20.55 -1.45
CA VAL A 209 -13.77 20.56 -0.27
C VAL A 209 -15.26 20.66 -0.64
N ASN A 210 -15.62 21.31 -1.74
CA ASN A 210 -17.03 21.42 -2.18
C ASN A 210 -17.64 20.07 -2.60
N TYR A 211 -16.80 19.11 -3.02
CA TYR A 211 -17.27 17.75 -3.29
C TYR A 211 -17.57 16.97 -2.02
N MET A 212 -16.99 17.38 -0.88
CA MET A 212 -17.15 16.72 0.43
C MET A 212 -18.35 17.23 1.22
N SER A 213 -19.29 17.90 0.55
CA SER A 213 -20.43 18.65 1.12
C SER A 213 -21.41 17.85 2.00
N ARG A 214 -21.21 16.53 2.14
CA ARG A 214 -22.01 15.65 3.00
C ARG A 214 -21.71 15.81 4.49
N TYR A 215 -20.58 16.41 4.86
CA TYR A 215 -20.25 16.70 6.26
C TYR A 215 -19.87 18.19 6.40
N PRO A 216 -20.85 19.05 6.76
CA PRO A 216 -20.63 20.49 6.87
C PRO A 216 -19.87 20.89 8.14
N GLU A 217 -19.67 19.96 9.07
CA GLU A 217 -18.92 20.21 10.29
C GLU A 217 -17.44 20.01 10.02
N ALA A 218 -16.64 21.03 10.32
CA ALA A 218 -15.19 20.91 10.33
C ALA A 218 -14.80 19.70 11.20
N PRO A 219 -13.85 18.87 10.76
CA PRO A 219 -13.41 17.75 11.57
C PRO A 219 -13.01 18.25 12.96
N PRO A 220 -13.28 17.50 14.05
CA PRO A 220 -12.88 17.90 15.38
C PRO A 220 -11.38 18.16 15.40
N ALA A 221 -10.92 19.16 16.16
CA ALA A 221 -9.51 19.53 16.18
C ALA A 221 -8.62 18.30 16.45
N ALA A 222 -7.71 18.00 15.53
CA ALA A 222 -6.74 16.95 15.71
C ALA A 222 -5.74 17.39 16.78
N THR A 223 -5.77 16.78 17.97
CA THR A 223 -4.78 17.04 19.02
C THR A 223 -4.14 15.72 19.43
N TYR A 224 -2.80 15.65 19.36
CA TYR A 224 -2.03 14.46 19.77
C TYR A 224 -0.88 14.86 20.65
N GLN A 225 -0.86 14.38 21.91
CA GLN A 225 0.26 14.57 22.84
C GLN A 225 0.78 16.03 22.94
N GLY A 226 -0.10 17.02 22.81
CA GLY A 226 0.28 18.45 22.84
C GLY A 226 0.91 18.98 21.55
N GLN A 227 1.00 18.16 20.49
CA GLN A 227 1.30 18.61 19.13
C GLN A 227 0.04 19.18 18.47
N ASN A 228 0.21 20.32 17.80
CA ASN A 228 -0.81 20.89 16.93
C ASN A 228 -0.85 20.06 15.65
N CYS A 229 -1.79 19.12 15.58
CA CYS A 229 -2.11 18.44 14.34
C CYS A 229 -3.19 19.21 13.59
N GLN A 230 -3.23 19.03 12.28
CA GLN A 230 -4.26 19.61 11.44
C GLN A 230 -4.81 18.58 10.48
N TRP A 231 -6.08 18.74 10.13
CA TRP A 231 -6.68 17.97 9.06
C TRP A 231 -6.33 18.62 7.73
N VAL A 232 -5.71 17.84 6.85
CA VAL A 232 -5.38 18.27 5.49
C VAL A 232 -6.14 17.42 4.49
N LEU A 233 -6.60 18.05 3.42
CA LEU A 233 -7.27 17.35 2.34
C LEU A 233 -6.25 16.54 1.54
N ARG A 234 -6.55 15.26 1.35
CA ARG A 234 -5.76 14.31 0.59
C ARG A 234 -6.64 13.60 -0.42
N GLU A 235 -5.97 12.96 -1.37
CA GLU A 235 -6.63 12.03 -2.27
C GLU A 235 -5.81 10.76 -2.44
N SER A 236 -6.51 9.69 -2.78
CA SER A 236 -5.94 8.42 -3.21
C SER A 236 -6.62 8.01 -4.50
N GLU A 237 -5.83 7.57 -5.48
CA GLU A 237 -6.40 7.04 -6.72
C GLU A 237 -7.09 5.70 -6.42
N LEU A 238 -8.33 5.58 -6.88
CA LEU A 238 -9.04 4.31 -6.87
C LEU A 238 -8.85 3.66 -8.24
N PRO A 239 -8.55 2.35 -8.32
CA PRO A 239 -8.53 1.68 -9.60
C PRO A 239 -9.94 1.65 -10.16
N SER A 240 -10.07 2.31 -11.30
CA SER A 240 -11.25 2.37 -12.13
C SER A 240 -10.96 1.69 -13.47
N MET A 241 -11.92 1.71 -14.38
CA MET A 241 -11.76 1.21 -15.74
C MET A 241 -10.51 1.82 -16.40
N PRO A 242 -9.83 1.13 -17.34
CA PRO A 242 -8.51 1.53 -17.88
C PRO A 242 -8.38 2.98 -18.38
N ASP A 243 -9.50 3.59 -18.79
CA ASP A 243 -9.54 4.91 -19.42
C ASP A 243 -10.13 6.03 -18.53
N GLU A 244 -10.54 5.70 -17.31
CA GLU A 244 -11.13 6.64 -16.36
C GLU A 244 -10.37 6.54 -15.04
N ARG A 245 -10.03 7.68 -14.44
CA ARG A 245 -9.37 7.73 -13.11
C ARG A 245 -10.33 8.27 -12.08
N SER A 246 -10.72 7.41 -11.15
CA SER A 246 -11.51 7.77 -9.98
C SER A 246 -10.59 8.09 -8.80
N TYR A 247 -11.03 8.97 -7.92
CA TYR A 247 -10.26 9.39 -6.75
C TYR A 247 -11.10 9.29 -5.49
N LEU A 248 -10.47 8.98 -4.37
CA LEU A 248 -11.06 9.09 -3.06
C LEU A 248 -10.52 10.35 -2.40
N LEU A 249 -11.37 11.33 -2.10
CA LEU A 249 -11.04 12.46 -1.24
C LEU A 249 -11.24 12.09 0.22
N TYR A 250 -10.35 12.58 1.09
CA TYR A 250 -10.45 12.40 2.53
C TYR A 250 -9.62 13.43 3.29
N PHE A 251 -10.02 13.73 4.52
CA PHE A 251 -9.19 14.45 5.48
C PHE A 251 -8.25 13.49 6.20
N ALA A 252 -6.97 13.81 6.14
CA ALA A 252 -5.90 13.08 6.81
C ALA A 252 -5.26 13.95 7.89
N ALA A 253 -4.87 13.33 9.00
CA ALA A 253 -4.10 14.01 10.03
C ALA A 253 -2.72 14.39 9.48
N GLN A 254 -2.24 15.56 9.87
CA GLN A 254 -0.87 15.99 9.68
C GLN A 254 -0.29 16.49 11.01
N CYS A 255 0.80 15.88 11.47
CA CYS A 255 1.47 16.18 12.73
C CYS A 255 2.98 16.19 12.50
N GLY A 256 3.69 17.22 12.99
CA GLY A 256 5.16 17.27 12.88
C GLY A 256 5.70 17.14 11.44
N GLY A 257 4.92 17.54 10.43
CA GLY A 257 5.27 17.40 9.01
C GLY A 257 5.00 16.03 8.39
N GLN A 258 4.55 15.04 9.17
CA GLN A 258 4.08 13.74 8.67
C GLN A 258 2.59 13.81 8.39
N THR A 259 2.16 13.31 7.25
CA THR A 259 0.76 13.26 6.85
C THR A 259 0.32 11.82 6.66
N ALA A 260 -0.84 11.48 7.21
CA ALA A 260 -1.44 10.18 6.99
C ALA A 260 -1.86 10.01 5.52
N GLY A 261 -1.86 8.77 5.06
CA GLY A 261 -2.16 8.44 3.68
C GLY A 261 -2.91 7.14 3.60
N LEU A 262 -3.91 7.08 2.72
CA LEU A 262 -4.57 5.86 2.32
C LEU A 262 -3.98 5.35 1.01
N ASP A 263 -3.96 4.04 0.87
CA ASP A 263 -3.83 3.39 -0.42
C ASP A 263 -4.93 2.36 -0.59
N TYR A 264 -5.16 2.01 -1.84
CA TYR A 264 -6.13 1.03 -2.24
C TYR A 264 -5.45 -0.33 -2.45
N GLY A 265 -6.11 -1.39 -1.98
CA GLY A 265 -5.77 -2.76 -2.31
C GLY A 265 -6.96 -3.57 -2.83
N ALA A 266 -6.82 -4.22 -3.99
CA ALA A 266 -7.82 -5.19 -4.44
C ALA A 266 -7.44 -6.59 -3.99
N ASN A 267 -8.42 -7.35 -3.53
CA ASN A 267 -8.36 -8.80 -3.49
C ASN A 267 -9.48 -9.40 -4.37
N ASN A 268 -9.54 -10.73 -4.47
CA ASN A 268 -10.50 -11.42 -5.35
C ASN A 268 -11.98 -11.25 -4.95
N HIS A 269 -12.27 -10.64 -3.81
CA HIS A 269 -13.63 -10.56 -3.23
C HIS A 269 -14.08 -9.13 -2.93
N TYR A 270 -13.14 -8.24 -2.59
CA TYR A 270 -13.40 -6.86 -2.19
C TYR A 270 -12.16 -6.00 -2.38
N ALA A 271 -12.37 -4.70 -2.25
CA ALA A 271 -11.33 -3.71 -2.15
C ALA A 271 -11.12 -3.29 -0.69
N GLU A 272 -9.89 -2.98 -0.33
CA GLU A 272 -9.47 -2.50 0.98
C GLU A 272 -8.87 -1.11 0.83
N LEU A 273 -9.15 -0.24 1.81
CA LEU A 273 -8.41 0.99 2.02
C LEU A 273 -7.51 0.80 3.23
N THR A 274 -6.22 0.93 3.02
CA THR A 274 -5.21 0.71 4.06
C THR A 274 -4.42 1.99 4.28
N THR A 275 -4.12 2.30 5.54
CA THR A 275 -3.18 3.37 5.87
C THR A 275 -1.77 2.96 5.46
N ILE A 276 -1.14 3.73 4.57
CA ILE A 276 0.25 3.53 4.12
C ILE A 276 1.24 4.45 4.83
N SER A 277 0.74 5.52 5.43
CA SER A 277 1.49 6.38 6.33
C SER A 277 0.58 6.84 7.45
N SER A 278 1.16 7.00 8.64
CA SER A 278 0.49 7.54 9.82
C SER A 278 1.15 8.85 10.24
N ALA A 279 0.34 9.84 10.60
CA ALA A 279 0.83 11.09 11.20
C ALA A 279 1.26 10.88 12.66
N TYR A 280 0.80 9.81 13.28
CA TYR A 280 1.08 9.47 14.68
C TYR A 280 2.09 8.32 14.84
N GLY A 281 2.60 7.77 13.74
CA GLY A 281 3.49 6.60 13.75
C GLY A 281 2.78 5.28 14.05
N ILE A 282 1.47 5.22 13.83
CA ILE A 282 0.66 4.01 13.96
C ILE A 282 0.98 3.06 12.79
N PRO A 283 1.09 1.74 13.03
CA PRO A 283 1.28 0.77 11.95
C PRO A 283 0.15 0.79 10.91
N PRO A 284 0.45 0.41 9.64
CA PRO A 284 -0.57 0.22 8.61
C PRO A 284 -1.74 -0.65 9.09
N ARG A 285 -2.96 -0.21 8.78
CA ARG A 285 -4.22 -0.88 9.10
C ARG A 285 -5.28 -0.62 8.05
N VAL A 286 -6.22 -1.55 7.92
CA VAL A 286 -7.40 -1.40 7.07
C VAL A 286 -8.38 -0.43 7.72
N VAL A 287 -8.81 0.57 6.98
CA VAL A 287 -9.77 1.61 7.37
C VAL A 287 -11.15 1.32 6.81
N ALA A 288 -11.22 0.70 5.63
CA ALA A 288 -12.47 0.28 5.03
C ALA A 288 -12.29 -0.94 4.13
N GLU A 289 -13.31 -1.77 4.05
CA GLU A 289 -13.51 -2.74 2.99
C GLU A 289 -14.67 -2.25 2.13
N PHE A 290 -14.62 -2.40 0.81
CA PHE A 290 -15.77 -2.11 -0.02
C PHE A 290 -15.95 -3.11 -1.15
N TYR A 291 -17.23 -3.33 -1.45
CA TYR A 291 -17.71 -4.41 -2.27
C TYR A 291 -18.44 -3.80 -3.46
N GLN A 292 -18.12 -4.28 -4.66
CA GLN A 292 -18.94 -4.01 -5.81
C GLN A 292 -20.34 -4.61 -5.56
N SER A 293 -21.35 -3.77 -5.76
CA SER A 293 -22.75 -4.10 -5.60
C SER A 293 -23.43 -3.62 -6.89
N HIS A 294 -23.99 -4.55 -7.65
CA HIS A 294 -24.66 -4.27 -8.92
C HIS A 294 -26.05 -3.66 -8.69
N GLY A 295 -26.11 -2.50 -8.02
CA GLY A 295 -27.34 -1.71 -7.85
C GLY A 295 -28.30 -2.19 -6.75
N GLU A 296 -27.85 -3.03 -5.80
CA GLU A 296 -28.70 -3.47 -4.68
C GLU A 296 -28.35 -2.78 -3.34
N GLY A 297 -27.35 -1.90 -3.32
CA GLY A 297 -27.01 -1.01 -2.20
C GLY A 297 -27.05 -1.70 -0.84
N ALA A 298 -27.82 -1.14 0.10
CA ALA A 298 -27.95 -1.67 1.46
C ALA A 298 -28.49 -3.12 1.54
N ARG A 299 -29.18 -3.62 0.49
CA ARG A 299 -29.66 -5.01 0.47
C ARG A 299 -28.50 -6.02 0.38
N ASN A 300 -27.35 -5.60 -0.17
CA ASN A 300 -26.16 -6.43 -0.26
C ASN A 300 -25.38 -6.52 1.07
N ILE A 301 -25.60 -5.60 2.02
CA ILE A 301 -24.88 -5.59 3.30
C ILE A 301 -25.02 -6.93 4.03
N LEU A 302 -26.24 -7.45 4.16
CA LEU A 302 -26.47 -8.73 4.84
C LEU A 302 -25.78 -9.91 4.12
N GLN A 303 -25.77 -9.88 2.78
CA GLN A 303 -25.11 -10.91 1.99
C GLN A 303 -23.59 -10.88 2.22
N ARG A 304 -22.97 -9.70 2.18
CA ARG A 304 -21.52 -9.54 2.44
C ARG A 304 -21.16 -9.91 3.87
N ALA A 305 -21.98 -9.55 4.86
CA ALA A 305 -21.77 -9.99 6.24
C ALA A 305 -21.82 -11.52 6.39
N LYS A 306 -22.74 -12.20 5.68
CA LYS A 306 -22.84 -13.67 5.68
C LYS A 306 -21.61 -14.34 5.08
N GLU A 307 -21.08 -13.79 3.99
CA GLU A 307 -19.86 -14.29 3.32
C GLU A 307 -18.62 -14.22 4.23
N ARG A 308 -18.64 -13.35 5.25
CA ARG A 308 -17.54 -13.16 6.22
C ARG A 308 -17.82 -13.81 7.58
N ALA A 309 -18.95 -14.47 7.75
CA ALA A 309 -19.27 -15.15 9.00
C ALA A 309 -18.45 -16.43 9.15
N ASN A 310 -17.78 -16.60 10.28
CA ASN A 310 -17.05 -17.83 10.61
C ASN A 310 -17.99 -19.04 10.75
N ASN A 311 -19.24 -18.79 11.19
CA ASN A 311 -20.26 -19.79 11.38
C ASN A 311 -21.60 -19.30 10.80
N PRO A 312 -22.15 -19.97 9.77
CA PRO A 312 -23.43 -19.58 9.19
C PRO A 312 -24.61 -19.54 10.19
N ALA A 313 -24.54 -20.33 11.27
CA ALA A 313 -25.59 -20.32 12.30
C ALA A 313 -25.66 -19.00 13.08
N GLU A 314 -24.55 -18.26 13.19
CA GLU A 314 -24.51 -16.94 13.85
C GLU A 314 -25.28 -15.87 13.05
N MET A 315 -25.50 -16.11 11.76
CA MET A 315 -26.25 -15.22 10.87
C MET A 315 -27.76 -15.48 10.91
N ALA A 316 -28.22 -16.49 11.65
CA ALA A 316 -29.64 -16.82 11.76
C ALA A 316 -30.38 -15.69 12.48
N GLY A 317 -31.39 -15.10 11.80
CA GLY A 317 -32.16 -13.98 12.34
C GLY A 317 -31.48 -12.61 12.22
N CYS A 318 -30.28 -12.54 11.65
CA CYS A 318 -29.60 -11.28 11.41
C CYS A 318 -30.23 -10.49 10.25
N SER A 319 -30.28 -9.18 10.41
CA SER A 319 -30.87 -8.23 9.47
C SER A 319 -30.05 -6.95 9.44
N VAL A 320 -30.14 -6.19 8.34
CA VAL A 320 -29.54 -4.86 8.26
C VAL A 320 -30.44 -3.88 9.02
N VAL A 321 -29.87 -3.18 10.00
CA VAL A 321 -30.55 -2.13 10.76
C VAL A 321 -29.83 -0.81 10.53
N MET A 322 -30.58 0.26 10.33
CA MET A 322 -30.03 1.61 10.21
C MET A 322 -29.76 2.18 11.62
N GLU A 323 -28.68 2.92 11.77
CA GLU A 323 -28.37 3.60 13.02
C GLU A 323 -29.29 4.81 13.22
N SER A 324 -29.81 5.00 14.44
CA SER A 324 -30.80 6.06 14.68
C SER A 324 -30.24 7.49 14.57
N THR A 325 -28.95 7.65 14.83
CA THR A 325 -28.25 8.93 14.89
C THR A 325 -27.61 9.33 13.56
N ASP A 326 -27.45 8.37 12.65
CA ASP A 326 -26.85 8.58 11.35
C ASP A 326 -27.53 7.65 10.32
N PRO A 327 -28.41 8.18 9.44
CA PRO A 327 -29.18 7.37 8.49
C PRO A 327 -28.30 6.72 7.39
N LEU A 328 -27.02 7.02 7.39
CA LEU A 328 -26.04 6.56 6.42
C LEU A 328 -25.24 5.37 6.96
N LYS A 329 -25.34 5.14 8.26
CA LYS A 329 -24.71 4.02 8.95
C LYS A 329 -25.71 2.89 9.13
N TYR A 330 -25.22 1.69 8.84
CA TYR A 330 -25.94 0.45 8.97
C TYR A 330 -25.14 -0.51 9.84
N GLN A 331 -25.86 -1.36 10.57
CA GLN A 331 -25.33 -2.46 11.36
C GLN A 331 -26.01 -3.75 10.91
N VAL A 332 -25.33 -4.89 11.05
CA VAL A 332 -25.99 -6.20 10.88
C VAL A 332 -26.23 -6.80 12.25
N ASP A 333 -27.50 -6.91 12.61
CA ASP A 333 -27.93 -7.20 13.98
C ASP A 333 -29.08 -8.22 14.00
N ASN A 334 -29.18 -9.00 15.07
CA ASN A 334 -30.21 -10.02 15.27
C ASN A 334 -31.42 -9.51 16.08
N VAL A 335 -31.39 -8.24 16.50
CA VAL A 335 -32.54 -7.55 17.11
C VAL A 335 -32.72 -6.16 16.48
N PRO A 336 -33.92 -5.57 16.54
CA PRO A 336 -34.12 -4.19 16.11
C PRO A 336 -33.33 -3.19 16.96
N HIS A 337 -32.94 -2.06 16.36
CA HIS A 337 -32.14 -1.01 17.01
C HIS A 337 -32.70 -0.54 18.37
N ALA A 338 -34.02 -0.32 18.47
CA ALA A 338 -34.65 0.09 19.72
C ALA A 338 -34.47 -0.94 20.86
N GLN A 339 -34.52 -2.23 20.52
CA GLN A 339 -34.25 -3.31 21.48
C GLN A 339 -32.75 -3.40 21.78
N SER A 340 -31.90 -3.16 20.78
CA SER A 340 -30.44 -3.08 20.94
C SER A 340 -30.02 -2.02 21.96
N GLN A 341 -30.58 -0.81 21.87
CA GLN A 341 -30.33 0.26 22.85
C GLN A 341 -30.82 -0.08 24.26
N ALA A 342 -31.99 -0.71 24.38
CA ALA A 342 -32.48 -1.16 25.69
C ALA A 342 -31.56 -2.20 26.34
N MET A 343 -30.86 -3.00 25.52
CA MET A 343 -29.91 -4.02 25.98
C MET A 343 -28.52 -3.45 26.28
N ALA A 344 -28.16 -2.28 25.75
CA ALA A 344 -26.85 -1.63 25.97
C ALA A 344 -26.57 -1.32 27.46
N ALA A 345 -27.62 -1.22 28.29
CA ALA A 345 -27.48 -1.11 29.74
C ALA A 345 -26.76 -2.31 30.39
N ASN A 346 -26.70 -3.46 29.70
CA ASN A 346 -26.02 -4.67 30.18
C ASN A 346 -24.57 -4.80 29.70
N GLY A 347 -24.03 -3.75 29.07
CA GLY A 347 -22.69 -3.73 28.50
C GLY A 347 -22.69 -3.80 26.97
N PRO A 348 -21.50 -3.66 26.35
CA PRO A 348 -21.32 -3.76 24.90
C PRO A 348 -21.76 -5.11 24.36
N ARG A 349 -22.42 -5.10 23.21
CA ARG A 349 -22.86 -6.31 22.51
C ARG A 349 -22.12 -6.50 21.21
N ALA A 350 -21.79 -7.76 20.94
CA ALA A 350 -21.42 -8.25 19.62
C ALA A 350 -22.47 -9.26 19.11
N ALA A 351 -22.85 -9.19 17.84
CA ALA A 351 -23.82 -10.09 17.21
C ALA A 351 -23.54 -10.21 15.71
N CYS A 352 -24.00 -11.30 15.08
CA CYS A 352 -23.95 -11.50 13.62
C CYS A 352 -22.53 -11.54 13.00
N GLY A 353 -21.58 -12.12 13.73
CA GLY A 353 -20.24 -12.43 13.22
C GLY A 353 -19.31 -11.21 13.06
N PRO A 354 -18.16 -11.38 12.36
CA PRO A 354 -17.08 -10.37 12.29
C PRO A 354 -17.41 -9.08 11.54
N ARG A 355 -18.54 -9.04 10.83
CA ARG A 355 -19.07 -7.86 10.14
C ARG A 355 -20.49 -7.52 10.59
N GLY A 356 -20.86 -8.06 11.75
CA GLY A 356 -22.10 -7.75 12.44
C GLY A 356 -21.95 -6.57 13.39
N LEU A 357 -22.94 -6.39 14.26
CA LEU A 357 -22.87 -5.42 15.33
C LEU A 357 -21.69 -5.75 16.24
N ASP A 358 -20.86 -4.75 16.50
CA ASP A 358 -19.86 -4.77 17.56
C ASP A 358 -19.78 -3.36 18.19
N GLN A 359 -20.43 -3.22 19.34
CA GLN A 359 -20.54 -1.95 20.05
C GLN A 359 -19.23 -1.45 20.67
N ASP A 360 -18.21 -2.30 20.78
CA ASP A 360 -16.88 -1.89 21.24
C ASP A 360 -16.03 -1.35 20.10
N SER A 361 -16.47 -1.56 18.84
CA SER A 361 -15.68 -1.21 17.66
C SER A 361 -16.01 0.07 16.94
N GLY A 362 -17.26 0.50 17.02
CA GLY A 362 -17.72 1.60 16.17
C GLY A 362 -17.64 1.27 14.67
N ASN A 363 -17.37 0.02 14.28
CA ASN A 363 -17.43 -0.42 12.89
C ASN A 363 -18.86 -0.25 12.39
N PHE A 364 -19.02 0.12 11.12
CA PHE A 364 -20.34 0.26 10.51
C PHE A 364 -20.30 0.01 9.02
N TRP A 365 -21.47 -0.33 8.47
CA TRP A 365 -21.67 -0.37 7.02
C TRP A 365 -22.21 0.97 6.52
N THR A 366 -21.80 1.39 5.33
CA THR A 366 -22.38 2.52 4.58
C THR A 366 -22.50 2.15 3.11
N VAL A 367 -23.30 2.90 2.36
CA VAL A 367 -23.39 2.78 0.90
C VAL A 367 -22.82 4.05 0.29
N ILE A 368 -21.89 3.91 -0.66
CA ILE A 368 -21.27 5.02 -1.40
C ILE A 368 -21.29 4.62 -2.88
N ASN A 369 -21.90 5.40 -3.76
CA ASN A 369 -21.98 5.08 -5.20
C ASN A 369 -22.55 3.68 -5.52
N ASP A 370 -23.62 3.26 -4.85
CA ASP A 370 -24.17 1.88 -4.91
C ASP A 370 -23.22 0.76 -4.46
N GLN A 371 -22.00 1.08 -4.03
CA GLN A 371 -21.06 0.16 -3.43
C GLN A 371 -21.31 0.08 -1.94
N VAL A 372 -21.10 -1.11 -1.39
CA VAL A 372 -21.26 -1.36 0.05
C VAL A 372 -19.89 -1.25 0.70
N TRP A 373 -19.78 -0.46 1.75
CA TRP A 373 -18.55 -0.19 2.48
C TRP A 373 -18.70 -0.64 3.92
N TYR A 374 -17.72 -1.37 4.43
CA TYR A 374 -17.55 -1.67 5.85
C TYR A 374 -16.41 -0.80 6.39
N ILE A 375 -16.76 0.23 7.16
CA ILE A 375 -15.82 1.18 7.75
C ILE A 375 -15.35 0.64 9.10
N MET A 376 -14.03 0.63 9.28
CA MET A 376 -13.35 0.19 10.50
C MET A 376 -12.59 1.39 11.08
N PRO A 377 -13.27 2.32 11.77
CA PRO A 377 -12.61 3.45 12.39
C PRO A 377 -11.65 2.94 13.46
N SER A 378 -10.61 3.71 13.75
CA SER A 378 -9.72 3.32 14.84
C SER A 378 -10.36 3.60 16.18
N HIS A 379 -10.34 2.62 17.06
CA HIS A 379 -10.80 2.77 18.44
C HIS A 379 -9.84 3.62 19.30
N GLU A 380 -8.73 4.05 18.71
CA GLU A 380 -7.79 4.94 19.36
C GLU A 380 -8.33 6.37 19.34
N ILE A 381 -8.04 7.13 20.39
CA ILE A 381 -8.36 8.57 20.48
C ILE A 381 -7.71 9.42 19.36
N TYR A 382 -6.92 8.79 18.49
CA TYR A 382 -6.16 9.41 17.41
C TYR A 382 -6.49 8.74 16.08
N GLU A 383 -7.27 9.43 15.26
CA GLU A 383 -7.60 8.98 13.92
C GLU A 383 -6.63 9.60 12.91
N ASP A 384 -5.89 8.75 12.20
CA ASP A 384 -5.09 9.18 11.05
C ASP A 384 -5.96 9.71 9.91
N ILE A 385 -7.15 9.15 9.77
CA ILE A 385 -8.08 9.39 8.67
C ILE A 385 -9.44 9.70 9.27
N TYR A 386 -9.99 10.86 8.92
CA TYR A 386 -11.34 11.20 9.32
C TYR A 386 -12.33 10.47 8.41
N THR A 387 -12.73 9.26 8.80
CA THR A 387 -13.55 8.37 7.96
C THR A 387 -14.91 8.93 7.50
N PRO A 388 -15.57 9.86 8.21
CA PRO A 388 -16.76 10.53 7.66
C PRO A 388 -16.48 11.32 6.38
N SER A 389 -15.25 11.79 6.18
CA SER A 389 -14.88 12.62 5.02
C SER A 389 -14.71 11.87 3.70
N LEU A 390 -14.68 10.53 3.74
CA LEU A 390 -14.45 9.69 2.57
C LEU A 390 -15.45 10.03 1.46
N THR A 391 -14.97 10.55 0.34
CA THR A 391 -15.80 10.97 -0.80
C THR A 391 -15.21 10.42 -2.08
N VAL A 392 -15.98 9.61 -2.82
CA VAL A 392 -15.55 9.08 -4.12
C VAL A 392 -15.83 10.12 -5.20
N LEU A 393 -14.82 10.42 -6.02
CA LEU A 393 -14.92 11.21 -7.24
C LEU A 393 -14.85 10.30 -8.45
N THR A 394 -15.81 10.47 -9.34
CA THR A 394 -15.82 9.82 -10.66
C THR A 394 -15.71 10.88 -11.76
N PRO A 395 -15.01 10.62 -12.87
CA PRO A 395 -14.98 11.53 -14.01
C PRO A 395 -16.40 11.82 -14.53
N ASP A 396 -16.64 13.06 -14.98
CA ASP A 396 -17.93 13.48 -15.53
C ASP A 396 -18.02 13.36 -17.08
N GLY A 397 -16.92 12.91 -17.72
CA GLY A 397 -16.80 12.81 -19.17
C GLY A 397 -16.54 14.14 -19.90
N GLN A 398 -16.46 15.27 -19.17
CA GLN A 398 -16.19 16.62 -19.69
C GLN A 398 -14.85 17.19 -19.20
N GLY A 399 -14.01 16.34 -18.58
CA GLY A 399 -12.73 16.73 -17.99
C GLY A 399 -12.86 17.27 -16.56
N GLY A 400 -14.04 17.12 -15.94
CA GLY A 400 -14.28 17.38 -14.53
C GLY A 400 -14.56 16.10 -13.74
N TYR A 401 -15.05 16.30 -12.52
CA TYR A 401 -15.41 15.23 -11.60
C TYR A 401 -16.79 15.48 -11.02
N VAL A 402 -17.48 14.41 -10.67
CA VAL A 402 -18.67 14.43 -9.82
C VAL A 402 -18.39 13.62 -8.57
N ALA A 403 -18.87 14.10 -7.43
CA ALA A 403 -18.88 13.30 -6.21
C ALA A 403 -19.96 12.22 -6.35
N ALA A 404 -19.61 10.99 -5.99
CA ALA A 404 -20.58 9.94 -5.84
C ALA A 404 -21.66 10.33 -4.83
N GLY A 405 -22.92 10.12 -5.22
CA GLY A 405 -24.04 10.19 -4.30
C GLY A 405 -23.95 9.09 -3.26
N PHE A 406 -24.56 9.33 -2.10
CA PHE A 406 -24.75 8.33 -1.07
C PHE A 406 -26.23 8.08 -0.79
#